data_AF-A0A960JHZ1-F1
#
_entry.id   AF-A0A960JHZ1-F1
#
_cell.length_a   1.000
_cell.length_b   1.000
_cell.length_c   1.000
_cell.angle_alpha   90.00
_cell.angle_beta   90.00
_cell.angle_gamma   90.00
#
_symmetry.space_group_name_H-M   'P 1'
#
loop_
_entity.id
_entity.type
_entity.pdbx_description
1 polymer ?
#
loop_
_entity_poly.entity_id
_entity_poly.type
_entity_poly.pdbx_seq_one_letter_code
_entity_poly.pdbx_strand_id
1 'polypeptide(L)' 'MKTSKFAIYKLLFLPISLLAMLIITSPAAAQVAIKGETVYPMSGAPIKNGVVLTNNGKITAIGPASSITIPNGYKVV' A
#
# COMPACT_ATOMS: atom_id res chain seq x y z
N MET A 1 -32.55 16.24 40.32
CA MET A 1 -33.16 15.76 39.05
C MET A 1 -32.44 16.36 37.84
N LYS A 2 -31.19 15.96 37.53
CA LYS A 2 -30.40 16.52 36.39
C LYS A 2 -29.33 15.56 35.81
N THR A 3 -29.41 14.26 36.10
CA THR A 3 -28.38 13.27 35.70
C THR A 3 -28.73 12.46 34.43
N SER A 4 -29.98 12.46 33.97
CA SER A 4 -30.42 11.57 32.88
C SER A 4 -29.94 11.97 31.48
N LYS A 5 -29.80 13.27 31.18
CA LYS A 5 -29.39 13.74 29.85
C LYS A 5 -27.92 13.40 29.54
N PHE A 6 -27.04 13.46 30.53
CA PHE A 6 -25.62 13.09 30.39
C PHE A 6 -25.41 11.61 30.08
N ALA A 7 -26.22 10.73 30.67
CA ALA A 7 -26.17 9.29 30.39
C ALA A 7 -26.64 8.97 28.96
N ILE A 8 -27.63 9.70 28.45
CA ILE A 8 -28.15 9.55 27.07
C ILE A 8 -27.11 10.01 26.04
N TYR A 9 -26.43 11.14 26.28
CA TYR A 9 -25.31 11.54 25.41
C TYR A 9 -24.16 10.52 25.47
N LYS A 10 -23.83 9.95 26.64
CA LYS A 10 -22.83 8.88 26.73
C LYS A 10 -23.22 7.61 25.96
N LEU A 11 -24.50 7.22 26.02
CA LEU A 11 -25.03 6.02 25.35
C LEU A 11 -25.08 6.16 23.82
N LEU A 12 -25.25 7.39 23.32
CA LEU A 12 -25.34 7.69 21.89
C LEU A 12 -23.97 8.02 21.26
N PHE A 13 -23.01 8.55 22.03
CA PHE A 13 -21.65 8.85 21.56
C PHE A 13 -20.70 7.63 21.56
N LEU A 14 -20.90 6.65 22.45
CA LEU A 14 -20.07 5.44 22.52
C LEU A 14 -20.07 4.59 21.22
N PRO A 15 -21.22 4.29 20.58
CA PRO A 15 -21.23 3.50 19.34
C PRO A 15 -20.68 4.26 18.13
N ILE A 16 -20.82 5.60 18.11
CA ILE A 16 -20.28 6.45 17.04
C ILE A 16 -18.75 6.44 17.07
N SER A 17 -18.16 6.50 18.27
CA SER A 17 -16.71 6.40 18.45
C SER A 17 -16.17 5.03 18.00
N LEU A 18 -16.91 3.95 18.25
CA LEU A 18 -16.50 2.61 17.85
C LEU A 18 -16.62 2.41 16.34
N LEU A 19 -17.68 2.94 15.72
CA LEU A 19 -17.90 2.90 14.28
C LEU A 19 -16.85 3.72 13.50
N ALA A 20 -16.44 4.87 14.04
CA ALA A 20 -15.37 5.69 13.47
C ALA A 20 -14.01 4.96 13.42
N MET A 21 -13.76 4.04 14.34
CA MET A 21 -12.50 3.28 14.41
C MET A 21 -12.40 2.17 13.36
N LEU A 22 -13.54 1.69 12.85
CA LEU A 22 -13.59 0.69 11.78
C LEU A 22 -13.24 1.25 10.39
N ILE A 23 -13.33 2.56 10.19
CA ILE A 23 -13.16 3.21 8.88
C ILE A 23 -11.66 3.44 8.56
N ILE A 24 -10.76 3.23 9.52
CA ILE A 24 -9.32 3.54 9.37
C ILE A 24 -8.54 2.39 8.70
N THR A 25 -9.22 1.40 8.11
CA THR A 25 -8.54 0.34 7.36
C THR A 25 -8.03 0.89 6.03
N SER A 26 -6.76 1.33 6.00
CA SER A 26 -6.11 1.72 4.76
C SER A 26 -5.79 0.48 3.93
N PRO A 27 -6.16 0.41 2.64
CA PRO A 27 -5.69 -0.68 1.79
C PRO A 27 -4.16 -0.62 1.73
N ALA A 28 -3.50 -1.73 2.08
CA ALA A 28 -2.06 -1.86 1.88
C ALA A 28 -1.79 -1.78 0.37
N ALA A 29 -1.35 -0.62 -0.10
CA ALA A 29 -0.95 -0.44 -1.49
C ALA A 29 0.18 -1.43 -1.78
N ALA A 30 -0.06 -2.41 -2.66
CA ALA A 30 0.88 -3.47 -2.98
C ALA A 30 2.00 -2.91 -3.89
N GLN A 31 2.94 -2.19 -3.28
CA GLN A 31 4.16 -1.70 -3.89
C GLN A 31 5.20 -2.82 -3.85
N VAL A 32 5.58 -3.34 -5.01
CA VAL A 32 6.50 -4.48 -5.12
C VAL A 32 7.61 -4.14 -6.09
N ALA A 33 8.85 -4.44 -5.70
CA ALA A 33 10.03 -4.37 -6.54
C ALA A 33 10.53 -5.79 -6.79
N ILE A 34 10.35 -6.30 -8.01
CA ILE A 34 10.82 -7.63 -8.41
C ILE A 34 12.25 -7.51 -8.93
N LYS A 35 13.19 -8.26 -8.35
CA LYS A 35 14.58 -8.35 -8.81
C LYS A 35 14.79 -9.68 -9.53
N GLY A 36 15.24 -9.60 -10.79
CA GLY A 36 15.54 -10.79 -11.59
C GLY A 36 16.97 -10.75 -12.13
N GLU A 37 17.60 -11.92 -12.22
CA GLU A 37 18.90 -12.05 -12.91
C GLU A 37 18.77 -11.67 -14.39
N THR A 38 17.67 -12.07 -15.03
CA THR A 38 17.30 -11.62 -16.38
C THR A 38 15.80 -11.35 -16.46
N VAL A 39 15.44 -10.15 -16.91
CA VAL A 39 14.05 -9.77 -17.19
C VAL A 39 13.83 -9.80 -18.69
N TYR A 40 12.85 -10.55 -19.15
CA TYR A 40 12.44 -10.63 -20.56
C TYR A 40 11.16 -9.80 -20.75
N PRO A 41 11.26 -8.51 -21.08
CA PRO A 41 10.08 -7.71 -21.40
C PRO A 41 9.45 -8.19 -22.70
N MET A 42 8.14 -7.95 -22.87
CA MET A 42 7.43 -8.29 -24.11
C MET A 42 8.00 -7.53 -25.33
N SER A 43 8.60 -6.36 -25.09
CA SER A 43 9.25 -5.53 -26.09
C SER A 43 10.68 -5.18 -25.68
N GLY A 44 11.57 -5.12 -26.67
CA GLY A 44 12.98 -4.78 -26.45
C GLY A 44 13.86 -5.98 -26.13
N ALA A 45 15.12 -5.68 -25.82
CA ALA A 45 16.11 -6.70 -25.50
C ALA A 45 15.97 -7.20 -24.05
N PRO A 46 16.41 -8.44 -23.75
CA PRO A 46 16.50 -8.93 -22.38
C PRO A 46 17.39 -8.04 -21.50
N ILE A 47 16.96 -7.82 -20.27
CA ILE A 47 17.65 -6.95 -19.30
C ILE A 47 18.33 -7.83 -18.25
N LYS A 48 19.66 -7.79 -18.20
CA LYS A 48 20.45 -8.44 -17.15
C LYS A 48 20.40 -7.63 -15.86
N ASN A 49 20.35 -8.32 -14.72
CA ASN A 49 20.17 -7.74 -13.38
C ASN A 49 19.03 -6.72 -13.37
N GLY A 50 17.85 -7.14 -13.84
CA GLY A 50 16.70 -6.27 -14.04
C GLY A 50 15.87 -6.07 -12.78
N VAL A 51 15.22 -4.91 -12.70
CA VAL A 51 14.24 -4.55 -11.67
C VAL A 51 12.93 -4.16 -12.33
N VAL A 52 11.84 -4.67 -11.79
CA VAL A 52 10.47 -4.29 -12.17
C VAL A 52 9.80 -3.65 -10.96
N LEU A 53 9.36 -2.41 -11.08
CA LEU A 53 8.56 -1.73 -10.06
C LEU A 53 7.09 -1.84 -10.40
N THR A 54 6.31 -2.20 -9.40
CA THR A 54 4.86 -2.35 -9.51
C THR A 54 4.18 -1.52 -8.43
N ASN A 55 3.15 -0.77 -8.82
CA ASN A 55 2.26 -0.04 -7.91
C ASN A 55 0.81 -0.40 -8.25
N ASN A 56 0.05 -0.88 -7.27
CA ASN A 56 -1.36 -1.25 -7.44
C ASN A 56 -1.60 -2.21 -8.61
N GLY A 57 -0.72 -3.21 -8.76
CA GLY A 57 -0.79 -4.20 -9.84
C GLY A 57 -0.38 -3.70 -11.23
N LYS A 58 0.08 -2.45 -11.35
CA LYS A 58 0.58 -1.89 -12.62
C LYS A 58 2.09 -1.69 -12.57
N ILE A 59 2.76 -1.99 -13.68
CA ILE A 59 4.19 -1.71 -13.83
C ILE A 59 4.38 -0.21 -13.95
N THR A 60 5.21 0.36 -13.07
CA THR A 60 5.57 1.79 -13.08
C THR A 60 6.96 2.03 -13.66
N ALA A 61 7.87 1.05 -13.57
CA ALA A 61 9.19 1.13 -14.18
C ALA A 61 9.78 -0.27 -14.43
N ILE A 62 10.58 -0.38 -15.49
CA ILE A 62 11.39 -1.55 -15.84
C ILE A 62 12.78 -1.05 -16.25
N GLY A 63 13.83 -1.71 -15.78
CA GLY A 63 15.19 -1.40 -16.22
C GLY A 63 16.26 -2.18 -15.47
N PRO A 64 17.55 -1.97 -15.82
CA PRO A 64 18.67 -2.46 -15.03
C PRO A 64 18.59 -1.99 -13.57
N ALA A 65 19.09 -2.81 -12.63
CA ALA A 65 19.18 -2.45 -11.22
C ALA A 65 20.06 -1.21 -10.96
N SER A 66 20.99 -0.90 -11.86
CA SER A 66 21.81 0.32 -11.81
C SER A 66 21.04 1.59 -12.17
N SER A 67 19.94 1.50 -12.92
CA SER A 67 19.15 2.66 -13.35
C SER A 67 17.87 2.86 -12.54
N ILE A 68 17.36 1.81 -11.89
CA ILE A 68 16.12 1.86 -11.12
C ILE A 68 16.43 2.03 -9.63
N THR A 69 16.02 3.17 -9.07
CA THR A 69 16.01 3.36 -7.62
C THR A 69 14.71 2.80 -7.04
N ILE A 70 14.80 1.88 -6.09
CA ILE A 70 13.63 1.31 -5.40
C ILE A 70 13.22 2.27 -4.28
N PRO A 71 12.02 2.87 -4.32
CA PRO A 71 11.56 3.75 -3.25
C PRO A 71 11.37 3.01 -1.92
N ASN A 72 11.50 3.73 -0.81
CA ASN A 72 11.22 3.18 0.52
C ASN A 72 9.76 2.69 0.60
N GLY A 73 9.56 1.59 1.33
CA GLY A 73 8.23 0.97 1.51
C GLY A 73 7.88 -0.07 0.44
N TYR A 74 8.65 -0.20 -0.64
CA TYR A 74 8.47 -1.29 -1.59
C TYR A 74 8.89 -2.63 -0.95
N LYS A 75 8.03 -3.64 -1.10
CA LYS A 75 8.42 -5.02 -0.81
C LYS A 75 9.34 -5.52 -1.93
N VAL A 76 10.56 -5.89 -1.59
CA VAL A 76 11.50 -6.50 -2.54
C VAL A 76 11.26 -8.00 -2.59
N VAL A 77 11.14 -8.54 -3.80
CA VAL A 77 10.99 -9.99 -4.08
C VAL A 77 11.92 -10.44 -5.19
#